data_AF-A0A6I6HMT3-F1
#
_entry.id   AF-A0A6I6HMT3-F1
#
_cell.length_a   1.000
_cell.length_b   1.000
_cell.length_c   1.000
_cell.angle_alpha   90.00
_cell.angle_beta   90.00
_cell.angle_gamma   90.00
#
_symmetry.space_group_name_H-M   'P 1'
#
loop_
_entity.id
_entity.type
_entity.pdbx_description
1 polymer ?
#
loop_
_entity_poly.entity_id
_entity_poly.type
_entity_poly.pdbx_seq_one_letter_code
_entity_poly.pdbx_strand_id
1 'polypeptide(L)'
;MKKSTVVIGFLGTQLDAGQGTGRWEKWRPTVSLAQHEDMVISRMELLYTLKHKALAEVVKTDIATVSPETMVNLVPLDLADPWDFGEVYARLYDWARTYTFDTEREQYWTHITTGTHVAQICMFLLAESRVIPGVLAQTSPPKRQRAGNPGDVALIDLDLSRYDAIARRFDAEQRDAVAFLKSGIATRNARFNALIDEIERVAVRSRAPILLVGPTGAGKSFLARRMFELKQARHQMTGPFVEVNCATLRGDGAASTLFGHKKGAFTGAAGERAGLLRTAHQGALFLDEIGELGLDEQAMLLKAIEEKRFFPVGADKEVESDFQLIAGTNRDLRSDVAGGRFREDLFARINLWTYDLPGLAKRPEDIEPNIDHLLAIHAAENNRVVRFNAEARAAYLRFAQSAEALWCGNFRDLSASVTRLATLADGGRIPVALVEAEIARLRWLWNRESPKTAGGGAEDVDLDALLGDERTAALDLFDRLQLEAVVRVCRDSRSLSDAGRQLFQASRAQRSVVNDADRLRKYLAKHRLEWSRIAAG
;
A
#
# COMPACT_ATOMS: atom_id res chain seq x y z
N MET A 1 2.31 -45.97 16.66
CA MET A 1 1.07 -46.55 17.23
C MET A 1 -0.11 -45.88 16.56
N LYS A 2 -1.18 -46.61 16.24
CA LYS A 2 -2.42 -46.01 15.70
C LYS A 2 -3.03 -45.14 16.79
N LYS A 3 -3.27 -43.85 16.52
CA LYS A 3 -3.91 -42.94 17.48
C LYS A 3 -5.35 -43.39 17.76
N SER A 4 -5.81 -43.22 19.00
CA SER A 4 -7.20 -43.48 19.37
C SER A 4 -8.10 -42.37 18.84
N THR A 5 -9.22 -42.73 18.21
CA THR A 5 -10.16 -41.74 17.65
C THR A 5 -11.14 -41.30 18.73
N VAL A 6 -11.24 -39.99 18.93
CA VAL A 6 -12.19 -39.35 19.84
C VAL A 6 -13.12 -38.47 19.03
N VAL A 7 -14.42 -38.73 19.10
CA VAL A 7 -15.44 -37.90 18.45
C VAL A 7 -16.05 -36.95 19.46
N ILE A 8 -16.21 -35.68 19.08
CA ILE A 8 -16.93 -34.68 19.88
C ILE A 8 -18.09 -34.19 19.03
N GLY A 9 -19.32 -34.33 19.53
CA GLY A 9 -20.51 -34.00 18.75
C GLY A 9 -21.72 -33.71 19.61
N PHE A 10 -22.71 -33.06 19.03
CA PHE A 10 -23.98 -32.80 19.69
C PHE A 10 -24.97 -33.96 19.50
N LEU A 11 -25.84 -34.16 20.49
CA LEU A 11 -27.00 -35.03 20.34
C LEU A 11 -27.94 -34.50 19.26
N GLY A 12 -28.27 -35.32 18.26
CA GLY A 12 -29.30 -35.01 17.28
C GLY A 12 -30.70 -35.16 17.86
N THR A 13 -31.22 -34.11 18.50
CA THR A 13 -32.53 -34.13 19.19
C THR A 13 -33.70 -34.54 18.30
N GLN A 14 -33.64 -34.27 16.99
CA GLN A 14 -34.62 -34.72 16.01
C GLN A 14 -34.14 -35.92 15.18
N LEU A 15 -32.88 -35.91 14.76
CA LEU A 15 -32.34 -36.92 13.83
C LEU A 15 -32.07 -38.25 14.54
N ASP A 16 -31.56 -38.24 15.76
CA ASP A 16 -31.28 -39.44 16.56
C ASP A 16 -32.50 -39.92 17.37
N ALA A 17 -33.61 -39.18 17.32
CA ALA A 17 -34.84 -39.55 18.02
C ALA A 17 -35.58 -40.73 17.35
N GLY A 18 -36.13 -41.61 18.19
CA GLY A 18 -36.99 -42.73 17.83
C GLY A 18 -37.32 -43.60 19.06
N GLN A 19 -38.46 -44.29 19.04
CA GLN A 19 -38.87 -45.25 20.06
C GLN A 19 -39.15 -46.62 19.45
N GLY A 20 -39.03 -47.69 20.25
CA GLY A 20 -39.30 -49.06 19.79
C GLY A 20 -38.30 -49.56 18.75
N THR A 21 -38.65 -50.62 18.03
CA THR A 21 -37.78 -51.29 17.03
C THR A 21 -37.60 -50.48 15.75
N GLY A 22 -38.59 -49.68 15.36
CA GLY A 22 -38.55 -48.84 14.15
C GLY A 22 -37.46 -47.76 14.14
N ARG A 23 -36.82 -47.47 15.28
CA ARG A 23 -35.69 -46.53 15.34
C ARG A 23 -34.45 -46.98 14.56
N TRP A 24 -34.33 -48.28 14.29
CA TRP A 24 -33.25 -48.85 13.47
C TRP A 24 -33.50 -48.74 11.97
N GLU A 25 -34.71 -48.37 11.56
CA GLU A 25 -35.06 -48.11 10.16
C GLU A 25 -34.76 -46.67 9.76
N LYS A 26 -34.62 -45.76 10.74
CA LYS A 26 -34.27 -44.36 10.53
C LYS A 26 -32.76 -44.15 10.61
N TRP A 27 -32.26 -43.24 9.79
CA TRP A 27 -30.87 -42.80 9.79
C TRP A 27 -30.67 -41.85 10.97
N ARG A 28 -29.72 -42.23 11.82
CA ARG A 28 -29.44 -41.57 13.10
C ARG A 28 -27.96 -41.20 13.10
N PRO A 29 -27.61 -39.97 12.71
CA PRO A 29 -26.24 -39.57 12.40
C PRO A 29 -25.22 -39.96 13.47
N THR A 30 -25.57 -39.80 14.75
CA THR A 30 -24.66 -40.07 15.88
C THR A 30 -24.40 -41.56 16.05
N VAL A 31 -25.45 -42.39 15.87
CA VAL A 31 -25.33 -43.86 15.96
C VAL A 31 -24.66 -44.41 14.70
N SER A 32 -25.05 -43.90 13.54
CA SER A 32 -24.49 -44.25 12.24
C SER A 32 -22.99 -44.01 12.17
N LEU A 33 -22.49 -42.94 12.77
CA LEU A 33 -21.06 -42.67 12.86
C LEU A 33 -20.27 -43.82 13.53
N ALA A 34 -20.87 -44.51 14.51
CA ALA A 34 -20.27 -45.65 15.20
C ALA A 34 -20.51 -47.01 14.52
N GLN A 35 -21.29 -47.06 13.43
CA GLN A 35 -21.59 -48.30 12.69
C GLN A 35 -20.56 -48.63 11.60
N HIS A 36 -19.61 -47.74 11.33
CA HIS A 36 -18.60 -47.93 10.29
C HIS A 36 -17.47 -48.86 10.76
N GLU A 37 -17.41 -50.09 10.22
CA GLU A 37 -16.42 -51.11 10.59
C GLU A 37 -14.96 -50.65 10.33
N ASP A 38 -14.74 -49.87 9.27
CA ASP A 38 -13.41 -49.37 8.89
C ASP A 38 -12.92 -48.20 9.77
N MET A 39 -13.81 -47.61 10.58
CA MET A 39 -13.59 -46.36 11.32
C MET A 39 -13.96 -46.52 12.79
N VAL A 40 -13.21 -47.38 13.50
CA VAL A 40 -13.43 -47.63 14.93
C VAL A 40 -13.21 -46.36 15.76
N ILE A 41 -14.24 -45.97 16.52
CA ILE A 41 -14.22 -44.85 17.45
C ILE A 41 -13.88 -45.39 18.84
N SER A 42 -12.85 -44.84 19.48
CA SER A 42 -12.47 -45.27 20.83
C SER A 42 -13.32 -44.58 21.89
N ARG A 43 -13.62 -43.30 21.69
CA ARG A 43 -14.39 -42.48 22.63
C ARG A 43 -15.28 -41.47 21.91
N MET A 44 -16.46 -41.22 22.45
CA MET A 44 -17.37 -40.19 21.97
C MET A 44 -17.80 -39.29 23.13
N GLU A 45 -17.48 -38.00 23.03
CA GLU A 45 -18.00 -36.94 23.91
C GLU A 45 -19.31 -36.41 23.31
N LEU A 46 -20.44 -36.88 23.85
CA LEU A 46 -21.77 -36.54 23.35
C LEU A 46 -22.35 -35.39 24.16
N LEU A 47 -22.33 -34.19 23.56
CA LEU A 47 -22.85 -32.96 24.13
C LEU A 47 -24.37 -32.95 24.07
N TYR A 48 -25.04 -32.71 25.20
CA TYR A 48 -26.50 -32.69 25.27
C TYR A 48 -27.02 -31.65 26.26
N THR A 49 -28.26 -31.19 26.06
CA THR A 49 -28.96 -30.31 27.02
C THR A 49 -29.71 -31.14 28.05
N LEU A 50 -29.82 -30.66 29.29
CA LEU A 50 -30.41 -31.43 30.41
C LEU A 50 -31.81 -31.99 30.10
N LYS A 51 -32.64 -31.24 29.35
CA LYS A 51 -33.97 -31.67 28.89
C LYS A 51 -33.97 -32.93 28.00
N HIS A 52 -32.85 -33.25 27.35
CA HIS A 52 -32.72 -34.40 26.45
C HIS A 52 -31.89 -35.55 27.04
N LYS A 53 -31.65 -35.56 28.36
CA LYS A 53 -30.87 -36.61 29.04
C LYS A 53 -31.37 -38.02 28.70
N ALA A 54 -32.69 -38.24 28.73
CA ALA A 54 -33.27 -39.55 28.44
C ALA A 54 -32.93 -40.04 27.02
N LEU A 55 -32.97 -39.15 26.02
CA LEU A 55 -32.59 -39.50 24.65
C LEU A 55 -31.08 -39.77 24.53
N ALA A 56 -30.24 -39.00 25.23
CA ALA A 56 -28.80 -39.22 25.26
C ALA A 56 -28.43 -40.62 25.78
N GLU A 57 -29.10 -41.08 26.84
CA GLU A 57 -28.90 -42.44 27.39
C GLU A 57 -29.35 -43.53 26.40
N VAL A 58 -30.45 -43.31 25.68
CA VAL A 58 -30.89 -44.23 24.61
C VAL A 58 -29.85 -44.31 23.50
N VAL A 59 -29.34 -43.16 23.01
CA VAL A 59 -28.30 -43.11 21.98
C VAL A 59 -27.03 -43.80 22.44
N LYS A 60 -26.59 -43.57 23.69
CA LYS A 60 -25.45 -44.27 24.29
C LYS A 60 -25.62 -45.79 24.30
N THR A 61 -26.80 -46.27 24.69
CA THR A 61 -27.11 -47.70 24.72
C THR A 61 -27.15 -48.31 23.32
N ASP A 62 -27.72 -47.59 22.36
CA ASP A 62 -27.78 -48.02 20.96
C ASP A 62 -26.37 -48.07 20.33
N ILE A 63 -25.50 -47.09 20.62
CA ILE A 63 -24.08 -47.11 20.19
C ILE A 63 -23.36 -48.33 20.75
N ALA A 64 -23.52 -48.64 22.05
CA ALA A 64 -22.91 -49.81 22.67
C ALA A 64 -23.37 -51.14 22.06
N THR A 65 -24.53 -51.15 21.39
CA THR A 65 -25.04 -52.34 20.67
C THR A 65 -24.34 -52.53 19.31
N VAL A 66 -24.00 -51.45 18.62
CA VAL A 66 -23.40 -51.50 17.27
C VAL A 66 -21.88 -51.41 17.27
N SER A 67 -21.29 -50.78 18.28
CA SER A 67 -19.85 -50.70 18.51
C SER A 67 -19.59 -50.82 20.02
N PRO A 68 -19.49 -52.06 20.54
CA PRO A 68 -19.24 -52.32 21.96
C PRO A 68 -17.93 -51.73 22.49
N GLU A 69 -16.96 -51.50 21.61
CA GLU A 69 -15.66 -50.89 21.91
C GLU A 69 -15.70 -49.36 22.03
N THR A 70 -16.76 -48.70 21.57
CA THR A 70 -16.90 -47.24 21.67
C THR A 70 -17.35 -46.82 23.07
N MET A 71 -16.52 -46.07 23.79
CA MET A 71 -16.90 -45.45 25.06
C MET A 71 -17.66 -44.14 24.84
N VAL A 72 -18.93 -44.07 25.23
CA VAL A 72 -19.74 -42.84 25.13
C VAL A 72 -19.85 -42.11 26.47
N ASN A 73 -19.28 -40.91 26.51
CA ASN A 73 -19.37 -39.96 27.60
C ASN A 73 -20.50 -38.96 27.32
N LEU A 74 -21.43 -38.84 28.25
CA LEU A 74 -22.51 -37.85 28.14
C LEU A 74 -22.04 -36.55 28.81
N VAL A 75 -21.90 -35.50 28.01
CA VAL A 75 -21.42 -34.19 28.47
C VAL A 75 -22.60 -33.22 28.54
N PRO A 76 -23.09 -32.87 29.75
CA PRO A 76 -24.17 -31.92 29.89
C PRO A 76 -23.68 -30.51 29.54
N LEU A 77 -24.39 -29.86 28.63
CA LEU A 77 -24.20 -28.46 28.27
C LEU A 77 -25.51 -27.72 28.59
N ASP A 78 -25.51 -26.99 29.70
CA ASP A 78 -26.68 -26.22 30.12
C ASP A 78 -26.78 -24.94 29.29
N LEU A 79 -27.79 -24.91 28.42
CA LEU A 79 -28.06 -23.83 27.47
C LEU A 79 -29.49 -23.33 27.72
N ALA A 80 -29.63 -22.06 28.09
CA ALA A 80 -30.92 -21.40 28.23
C ALA A 80 -31.56 -21.20 26.85
N ASP A 81 -30.81 -20.66 25.88
CA ASP A 81 -31.22 -20.56 24.48
C ASP A 81 -30.21 -21.25 23.53
N PRO A 82 -30.54 -22.44 22.98
CA PRO A 82 -29.72 -23.13 21.98
C PRO A 82 -29.56 -22.42 20.62
N TRP A 83 -30.24 -21.28 20.42
CA TRP A 83 -30.14 -20.42 19.24
C TRP A 83 -29.40 -19.11 19.50
N ASP A 84 -29.05 -18.81 20.76
CA ASP A 84 -28.19 -17.68 21.09
C ASP A 84 -26.72 -18.04 20.79
N PHE A 85 -26.14 -17.35 19.82
CA PHE A 85 -24.77 -17.62 19.37
C PHE A 85 -23.74 -17.36 20.47
N GLY A 86 -23.90 -16.28 21.23
CA GLY A 86 -22.95 -15.87 22.27
C GLY A 86 -22.93 -16.86 23.43
N GLU A 87 -24.11 -17.29 23.90
CA GLU A 87 -24.24 -18.29 24.95
C GLU A 87 -23.65 -19.64 24.52
N VAL A 88 -24.07 -20.15 23.35
CA VAL A 88 -23.62 -21.45 22.85
C VAL A 88 -22.11 -21.48 22.64
N TYR A 89 -21.54 -20.44 22.02
CA TYR A 89 -20.11 -20.33 21.80
C TYR A 89 -19.34 -20.27 23.13
N ALA A 90 -19.76 -19.41 24.07
CA ALA A 90 -19.09 -19.26 25.36
C ALA A 90 -19.07 -20.57 26.16
N ARG A 91 -20.21 -21.26 26.24
CA ARG A 91 -20.30 -22.55 26.96
C ARG A 91 -19.45 -23.64 26.34
N LEU A 92 -19.43 -23.73 25.02
CA LEU A 92 -18.58 -24.69 24.30
C LEU A 92 -17.09 -24.37 24.45
N TYR A 93 -16.74 -23.08 24.39
CA TYR A 93 -15.38 -22.62 24.57
C TYR A 93 -14.86 -22.92 25.98
N ASP A 94 -15.66 -22.64 27.02
CA ASP A 94 -15.33 -22.96 28.41
C ASP A 94 -15.14 -24.47 28.63
N TRP A 95 -16.03 -25.29 28.05
CA TRP A 95 -15.87 -26.73 28.08
C TRP A 95 -14.59 -27.18 27.36
N ALA A 96 -14.34 -26.70 26.14
CA ALA A 96 -13.15 -27.09 25.38
C ALA A 96 -11.85 -26.71 26.11
N ARG A 97 -11.82 -25.56 26.80
CA ARG A 97 -10.65 -25.15 27.60
C ARG A 97 -10.40 -25.99 28.85
N THR A 98 -11.45 -26.57 29.41
CA THR A 98 -11.35 -27.44 30.59
C THR A 98 -11.13 -28.91 30.19
N TYR A 99 -11.44 -29.28 28.95
CA TYR A 99 -11.15 -30.58 28.38
C TYR A 99 -9.65 -30.76 28.12
N THR A 100 -9.09 -31.92 28.51
CA THR A 100 -7.67 -32.22 28.31
C THR A 100 -7.48 -32.97 26.99
N PHE A 101 -6.90 -32.29 25.99
CA PHE A 101 -6.59 -32.90 24.69
C PHE A 101 -5.18 -33.52 24.69
N ASP A 102 -5.07 -34.83 24.45
CA ASP A 102 -3.83 -35.57 24.22
C ASP A 102 -3.62 -35.80 22.72
N THR A 103 -3.12 -34.79 22.03
CA THR A 103 -2.90 -34.85 20.57
C THR A 103 -1.75 -35.78 20.15
N GLU A 104 -0.95 -36.29 21.09
CA GLU A 104 0.11 -37.26 20.81
C GLU A 104 -0.48 -38.67 20.63
N ARG A 105 -1.42 -39.05 21.49
CA ARG A 105 -2.02 -40.39 21.52
C ARG A 105 -3.40 -40.47 20.88
N GLU A 106 -4.11 -39.35 20.81
CA GLU A 106 -5.48 -39.27 20.31
C GLU A 106 -5.59 -38.39 19.05
N GLN A 107 -6.57 -38.71 18.22
CA GLN A 107 -7.01 -37.87 17.12
C GLN A 107 -8.48 -37.51 17.34
N TYR A 108 -8.83 -36.26 17.06
CA TYR A 108 -10.13 -35.70 17.41
C TYR A 108 -10.93 -35.38 16.16
N TRP A 109 -12.20 -35.78 16.17
CA TRP A 109 -13.17 -35.52 15.11
C TRP A 109 -14.32 -34.71 15.67
N THR A 110 -14.48 -33.49 15.15
CA THR A 110 -15.60 -32.61 15.51
C THR A 110 -16.78 -32.92 14.60
N HIS A 111 -17.80 -33.58 15.13
CA HIS A 111 -18.99 -33.98 14.37
C HIS A 111 -19.96 -32.80 14.23
N ILE A 112 -20.20 -32.39 12.98
CA ILE A 112 -20.94 -31.16 12.64
C ILE A 112 -22.31 -31.43 11.98
N THR A 113 -22.80 -32.66 11.99
CA THR A 113 -24.09 -33.00 11.36
C THR A 113 -25.28 -32.78 12.30
N THR A 114 -25.08 -32.89 13.61
CA THR A 114 -26.12 -32.82 14.63
C THR A 114 -26.02 -31.54 15.46
N GLY A 115 -27.03 -31.27 16.30
CA GLY A 115 -27.17 -29.99 17.00
C GLY A 115 -27.95 -28.94 16.21
N THR A 116 -28.16 -27.77 16.81
CA THR A 116 -28.73 -26.60 16.10
C THR A 116 -27.72 -26.07 15.09
N HIS A 117 -28.17 -25.34 14.06
CA HIS A 117 -27.24 -24.69 13.13
C HIS A 117 -26.25 -23.76 13.84
N VAL A 118 -26.69 -23.12 14.94
CA VAL A 118 -25.82 -22.30 15.80
C VAL A 118 -24.73 -23.15 16.44
N ALA A 119 -25.07 -24.30 17.03
CA ALA A 119 -24.10 -25.23 17.60
C ALA A 119 -23.12 -25.77 16.55
N GLN A 120 -23.60 -26.10 15.34
CA GLN A 120 -22.76 -26.54 14.23
C GLN A 120 -21.72 -25.48 13.83
N ILE A 121 -22.13 -24.22 13.70
CA ILE A 121 -21.22 -23.10 13.41
C ILE A 121 -20.22 -22.91 14.56
N CYS A 122 -20.66 -22.99 15.82
CA CYS A 122 -19.76 -22.85 16.96
C CYS A 122 -18.70 -23.97 17.00
N MET A 123 -19.10 -25.22 16.76
CA MET A 123 -18.16 -26.35 16.65
C MET A 123 -17.18 -26.17 15.49
N PHE A 124 -17.65 -25.66 14.35
CA PHE A 124 -16.78 -25.31 13.23
C PHE A 124 -15.73 -24.26 13.63
N LEU A 125 -16.15 -23.16 14.26
CA LEU A 125 -15.25 -22.08 14.68
C LEU A 125 -14.21 -22.56 15.72
N LEU A 126 -14.60 -23.43 16.65
CA LEU A 126 -13.69 -23.99 17.64
C LEU A 126 -12.67 -24.96 17.01
N ALA A 127 -13.07 -25.70 15.97
CA ALA A 127 -12.15 -26.53 15.21
C ALA A 127 -11.21 -25.68 14.32
N GLU A 128 -11.73 -24.63 13.66
CA GLU A 128 -10.96 -23.73 12.80
C GLU A 128 -9.90 -22.95 13.57
N SER A 129 -10.29 -22.38 14.72
CA SER A 129 -9.38 -21.70 15.65
C SER A 129 -8.44 -22.64 16.42
N ARG A 130 -8.50 -23.96 16.14
CA ARG A 130 -7.72 -25.03 16.79
C ARG A 130 -7.90 -25.12 18.31
N VAL A 131 -8.97 -24.55 18.86
CA VAL A 131 -9.36 -24.72 20.26
C VAL A 131 -9.77 -26.17 20.52
N ILE A 132 -10.53 -26.76 19.60
CA ILE A 132 -10.69 -28.21 19.48
C ILE A 132 -9.70 -28.66 18.39
N PRO A 133 -8.59 -29.33 18.73
CA PRO A 133 -7.66 -29.82 17.73
C PRO A 133 -8.33 -30.91 16.90
N GLY A 134 -7.93 -31.09 15.64
CA GLY A 134 -8.39 -32.20 14.80
C GLY A 134 -9.07 -31.77 13.50
N VAL A 135 -9.97 -32.62 13.01
CA VAL A 135 -10.69 -32.45 11.74
C VAL A 135 -12.19 -32.40 11.97
N LEU A 136 -12.95 -31.87 11.01
CA LEU A 136 -14.41 -31.97 11.05
C LEU A 136 -14.83 -33.34 10.52
N ALA A 137 -15.89 -33.88 11.10
CA ALA A 137 -16.58 -35.08 10.62
C ALA A 137 -18.01 -34.72 10.23
N GLN A 138 -18.37 -35.01 8.98
CA GLN A 138 -19.71 -34.82 8.46
C GLN A 138 -20.29 -36.16 8.00
N THR A 139 -21.37 -36.59 8.65
CA THR A 139 -22.14 -37.77 8.25
C THR A 139 -23.26 -37.39 7.28
N SER A 140 -23.57 -38.26 6.32
CA SER A 140 -24.66 -38.10 5.36
C SER A 140 -25.50 -39.39 5.23
N PRO A 141 -26.82 -39.29 5.01
CA PRO A 141 -27.69 -40.47 4.92
C PRO A 141 -27.39 -41.29 3.67
N PRO A 142 -27.61 -42.62 3.70
CA PRO A 142 -27.49 -43.44 2.50
C PRO A 142 -28.56 -43.06 1.46
N LYS A 143 -28.20 -43.15 0.17
CA LYS A 143 -29.12 -42.88 -0.96
C LYS A 143 -30.43 -43.66 -0.91
N ARG A 144 -30.43 -44.85 -0.29
CA ARG A 144 -31.62 -45.63 0.03
C ARG A 144 -31.47 -46.17 1.45
N GLN A 145 -32.39 -45.79 2.31
CA GLN A 145 -32.40 -46.22 3.70
C GLN A 145 -32.73 -47.71 3.80
N ARG A 146 -31.80 -48.48 4.34
CA ARG A 146 -31.91 -49.91 4.60
C ARG A 146 -31.24 -50.19 5.95
N ALA A 147 -31.79 -51.16 6.69
CA ALA A 147 -31.18 -51.61 7.93
C ALA A 147 -29.72 -52.04 7.69
N GLY A 148 -28.81 -51.56 8.54
CA GLY A 148 -27.37 -51.85 8.46
C GLY A 148 -26.55 -51.00 7.48
N ASN A 149 -27.14 -50.00 6.81
CA ASN A 149 -26.37 -49.02 6.02
C ASN A 149 -26.18 -47.72 6.81
N PRO A 150 -24.96 -47.41 7.30
CA PRO A 150 -24.72 -46.24 8.13
C PRO A 150 -24.69 -44.91 7.34
N GLY A 151 -24.67 -44.97 6.00
CA GLY A 151 -24.45 -43.80 5.16
C GLY A 151 -22.95 -43.55 4.94
N ASP A 152 -22.59 -42.29 4.73
CA ASP A 152 -21.23 -41.86 4.42
C ASP A 152 -20.68 -40.91 5.50
N VAL A 153 -19.37 -40.97 5.74
CA VAL A 153 -18.63 -40.04 6.62
C VAL A 153 -17.55 -39.33 5.82
N ALA A 154 -17.60 -38.00 5.78
CA ALA A 154 -16.56 -37.16 5.23
C ALA A 154 -15.73 -36.55 6.36
N LEU A 155 -14.41 -36.79 6.36
CA LEU A 155 -13.47 -36.10 7.22
C LEU A 155 -12.88 -34.90 6.47
N ILE A 156 -12.97 -33.71 7.06
CA ILE A 156 -12.58 -32.44 6.45
C ILE A 156 -11.47 -31.84 7.31
N ASP A 157 -10.25 -31.82 6.76
CA ASP A 157 -9.10 -31.14 7.35
C ASP A 157 -9.23 -29.64 7.07
N LEU A 158 -9.26 -28.80 8.11
CA LEU A 158 -9.36 -27.35 7.96
C LEU A 158 -8.01 -26.68 7.70
N ASP A 159 -6.92 -27.46 7.67
CA ASP A 159 -5.60 -26.94 7.33
C ASP A 159 -5.50 -26.58 5.84
N LEU A 160 -5.65 -25.28 5.55
CA LEU A 160 -5.57 -24.71 4.20
C LEU A 160 -4.20 -24.95 3.53
N SER A 161 -3.14 -25.26 4.28
CA SER A 161 -1.81 -25.57 3.72
C SER A 161 -1.79 -26.85 2.87
N ARG A 162 -2.79 -27.74 3.03
CA ARG A 162 -2.94 -28.97 2.23
C ARG A 162 -3.79 -28.79 0.98
N TYR A 163 -4.49 -27.66 0.86
CA TYR A 163 -5.35 -27.35 -0.29
C TYR A 163 -4.64 -26.37 -1.24
N ASP A 164 -3.66 -26.89 -1.97
CA ASP A 164 -2.95 -26.23 -3.07
C ASP A 164 -3.87 -25.43 -4.00
N ALA A 165 -5.09 -25.91 -4.25
CA ALA A 165 -6.04 -25.26 -5.15
C ALA A 165 -6.61 -23.94 -4.61
N ILE A 166 -6.74 -23.79 -3.29
CA ILE A 166 -7.24 -22.55 -2.65
C ILE A 166 -6.09 -21.55 -2.52
N ALA A 167 -4.91 -22.00 -2.08
CA ALA A 167 -3.70 -21.17 -2.07
C ALA A 167 -3.38 -20.61 -3.47
N ARG A 168 -3.44 -21.44 -4.52
CA ARG A 168 -3.26 -20.99 -5.91
C ARG A 168 -4.29 -19.96 -6.37
N ARG A 169 -5.53 -20.00 -5.85
CA ARG A 169 -6.56 -19.00 -6.17
C ARG A 169 -6.29 -17.67 -5.47
N PHE A 170 -5.88 -17.70 -4.20
CA PHE A 170 -5.45 -16.49 -3.49
C PHE A 170 -4.20 -15.87 -4.14
N ASP A 171 -3.23 -16.70 -4.54
CA ASP A 171 -2.05 -16.22 -5.27
C ASP A 171 -2.42 -15.62 -6.62
N ALA A 172 -3.39 -16.20 -7.35
CA ALA A 172 -3.88 -15.65 -8.61
C ALA A 172 -4.60 -14.31 -8.40
N GLU A 173 -5.50 -14.23 -7.41
CA GLU A 173 -6.23 -13.00 -7.08
C GLU A 173 -5.28 -11.88 -6.63
N GLN A 174 -4.25 -12.22 -5.86
CA GLN A 174 -3.22 -11.25 -5.45
C GLN A 174 -2.39 -10.79 -6.64
N ARG A 175 -2.00 -11.69 -7.56
CA ARG A 175 -1.29 -11.31 -8.80
C ARG A 175 -2.14 -10.39 -9.67
N ASP A 176 -3.44 -10.64 -9.79
CA ASP A 176 -4.36 -9.81 -10.55
C ASP A 176 -4.52 -8.42 -9.91
N ALA A 177 -4.61 -8.34 -8.58
CA ALA A 177 -4.66 -7.08 -7.84
C ALA A 177 -3.37 -6.26 -8.00
N VAL A 178 -2.20 -6.91 -7.90
CA VAL A 178 -0.89 -6.27 -8.12
C VAL A 178 -0.76 -5.81 -9.57
N ALA A 179 -1.17 -6.62 -10.55
CA ALA A 179 -1.18 -6.25 -11.95
C ALA A 179 -2.11 -5.05 -12.19
N PHE A 180 -3.27 -5.01 -11.54
CA PHE A 180 -4.21 -3.88 -11.60
C PHE A 180 -3.59 -2.58 -11.10
N LEU A 181 -2.89 -2.59 -9.96
CA LEU A 181 -2.15 -1.42 -9.46
C LEU A 181 -1.10 -0.92 -10.44
N LYS A 182 -0.56 -1.82 -11.29
CA LYS A 182 0.43 -1.53 -12.33
C LYS A 182 -0.19 -1.24 -13.71
N SER A 183 -1.52 -1.13 -13.85
CA SER A 183 -2.20 -1.04 -15.16
C SER A 183 -1.92 -2.21 -16.13
N GLY A 184 -1.50 -3.37 -15.61
CA GLY A 184 -1.03 -4.49 -16.42
C GLY A 184 0.35 -4.24 -17.06
N ILE A 185 1.07 -3.18 -16.67
CA ILE A 185 2.43 -2.94 -17.13
C ILE A 185 3.36 -3.95 -16.44
N ALA A 186 4.11 -4.69 -17.25
CA ALA A 186 5.10 -5.65 -16.78
C ALA A 186 6.36 -4.93 -16.25
N THR A 187 6.24 -4.26 -15.10
CA THR A 187 7.36 -3.57 -14.45
C THR A 187 8.45 -4.57 -14.05
N ARG A 188 9.67 -4.32 -14.53
CA ARG A 188 10.81 -5.24 -14.37
C ARG A 188 11.66 -4.88 -13.16
N ASN A 189 11.42 -3.73 -12.54
CA ASN A 189 12.16 -3.29 -11.36
C ASN A 189 11.71 -4.05 -10.09
N ALA A 190 12.60 -4.88 -9.53
CA ALA A 190 12.29 -5.72 -8.37
C ALA A 190 11.93 -4.93 -7.11
N ARG A 191 12.62 -3.81 -6.84
CA ARG A 191 12.34 -2.94 -5.69
C ARG A 191 10.96 -2.29 -5.81
N PHE A 192 10.61 -1.81 -7.00
CA PHE A 192 9.28 -1.27 -7.25
C PHE A 192 8.20 -2.35 -7.14
N ASN A 193 8.46 -3.57 -7.63
CA ASN A 193 7.52 -4.68 -7.49
C ASN A 193 7.23 -5.00 -6.01
N ALA A 194 8.27 -5.12 -5.18
CA ALA A 194 8.11 -5.35 -3.74
C ALA A 194 7.34 -4.22 -3.04
N LEU A 195 7.58 -2.96 -3.42
CA LEU A 195 6.86 -1.80 -2.91
C LEU A 195 5.37 -1.86 -3.29
N ILE A 196 5.04 -2.21 -4.54
CA ILE A 196 3.63 -2.34 -4.96
C ILE A 196 2.94 -3.51 -4.23
N ASP A 197 3.64 -4.62 -4.01
CA ASP A 197 3.08 -5.76 -3.27
C ASP A 197 2.77 -5.40 -1.81
N GLU A 198 3.59 -4.55 -1.19
CA GLU A 198 3.33 -4.03 0.15
C GLU A 198 2.16 -3.04 0.16
N ILE A 199 2.12 -2.12 -0.82
CA ILE A 199 1.02 -1.17 -0.99
C ILE A 199 -0.31 -1.91 -1.20
N GLU A 200 -0.34 -3.00 -1.97
CA GLU A 200 -1.54 -3.84 -2.14
C GLU A 200 -2.02 -4.39 -0.80
N ARG A 201 -1.12 -5.01 -0.02
CA ARG A 201 -1.46 -5.57 1.29
C ARG A 201 -1.99 -4.50 2.24
N VAL A 202 -1.35 -3.35 2.30
CA VAL A 202 -1.77 -2.25 3.18
C VAL A 202 -3.07 -1.61 2.70
N ALA A 203 -3.24 -1.40 1.40
CA ALA A 203 -4.49 -0.91 0.84
C ALA A 203 -5.65 -1.85 1.17
N VAL A 204 -5.46 -3.17 1.10
CA VAL A 204 -6.53 -4.13 1.41
C VAL A 204 -6.81 -4.25 2.91
N ARG A 205 -5.77 -4.25 3.74
CA ARG A 205 -5.87 -4.60 5.17
C ARG A 205 -5.99 -3.40 6.10
N SER A 206 -5.77 -2.18 5.62
CA SER A 206 -5.76 -0.97 6.45
C SER A 206 -6.61 0.17 5.89
N ARG A 207 -7.20 0.93 6.81
CA ARG A 207 -7.88 2.22 6.58
C ARG A 207 -7.05 3.42 7.05
N ALA A 208 -5.85 3.19 7.57
CA ALA A 208 -4.98 4.25 8.02
C ALA A 208 -4.51 5.15 6.85
N PRO A 209 -4.04 6.39 7.14
CA PRO A 209 -3.47 7.26 6.14
C PRO A 209 -2.26 6.64 5.44
N ILE A 210 -2.10 6.94 4.15
CA ILE A 210 -0.96 6.50 3.34
C ILE A 210 -0.27 7.72 2.76
N LEU A 211 1.03 7.84 2.96
CA LEU A 211 1.88 8.91 2.44
C LEU A 211 2.74 8.41 1.28
N LEU A 212 2.56 9.00 0.11
CA LEU A 212 3.34 8.75 -1.10
C LEU A 212 4.35 9.88 -1.27
N VAL A 213 5.63 9.58 -1.10
CA VAL A 213 6.74 10.51 -1.29
C VAL A 213 7.35 10.25 -2.66
N GLY A 214 7.65 11.29 -3.43
CA GLY A 214 8.35 11.12 -4.69
C GLY A 214 8.24 12.34 -5.60
N PRO A 215 9.07 12.42 -6.64
CA PRO A 215 9.11 13.58 -7.52
C PRO A 215 7.81 13.76 -8.30
N THR A 216 7.59 14.97 -8.79
CA THR A 216 6.44 15.30 -9.64
C THR A 216 6.45 14.44 -10.90
N GLY A 217 5.32 13.84 -11.25
CA GLY A 217 5.21 12.95 -12.41
C GLY A 217 5.69 11.52 -12.19
N ALA A 218 6.03 11.11 -10.96
CA ALA A 218 6.36 9.71 -10.63
C ALA A 218 5.14 8.76 -10.61
N GLY A 219 3.92 9.29 -10.72
CA GLY A 219 2.68 8.50 -10.74
C GLY A 219 1.92 8.40 -9.41
N LYS A 220 2.16 9.31 -8.45
CA LYS A 220 1.48 9.33 -7.13
C LYS A 220 -0.06 9.33 -7.25
N SER A 221 -0.64 10.27 -8.00
CA SER A 221 -2.09 10.37 -8.20
C SER A 221 -2.68 9.14 -8.88
N PHE A 222 -1.95 8.59 -9.86
CA PHE A 222 -2.34 7.37 -10.54
C PHE A 222 -2.42 6.19 -9.57
N LEU A 223 -1.38 6.00 -8.74
CA LEU A 223 -1.35 4.93 -7.76
C LEU A 223 -2.45 5.10 -6.70
N ALA A 224 -2.67 6.32 -6.21
CA ALA A 224 -3.74 6.63 -5.26
C ALA A 224 -5.13 6.27 -5.81
N ARG A 225 -5.39 6.58 -7.08
CA ARG A 225 -6.64 6.21 -7.76
C ARG A 225 -6.79 4.70 -7.89
N ARG A 226 -5.73 3.97 -8.26
CA ARG A 226 -5.76 2.50 -8.33
C ARG A 226 -6.00 1.84 -6.98
N MET A 227 -5.42 2.39 -5.91
CA MET A 227 -5.68 1.91 -4.55
C MET A 227 -7.14 2.09 -4.15
N PHE A 228 -7.76 3.22 -4.52
CA PHE A 228 -9.20 3.44 -4.32
C PHE A 228 -10.05 2.45 -5.14
N GLU A 229 -9.77 2.29 -6.42
CA GLU A 229 -10.51 1.37 -7.30
C GLU A 229 -10.42 -0.09 -6.79
N LEU A 230 -9.25 -0.51 -6.30
CA LEU A 230 -9.05 -1.82 -5.68
C LEU A 230 -9.93 -2.01 -4.43
N LYS A 231 -9.98 -1.01 -3.55
CA LYS A 231 -10.82 -1.02 -2.34
C LYS A 231 -12.31 -1.02 -2.69
N GLN A 232 -12.71 -0.26 -3.70
CA GLN A 232 -14.09 -0.19 -4.18
C GLN A 232 -14.53 -1.54 -4.78
N ALA A 233 -13.68 -2.18 -5.59
CA ALA A 233 -13.95 -3.50 -6.16
C ALA A 233 -14.14 -4.59 -5.08
N ARG A 234 -13.52 -4.43 -3.91
CA ARG A 234 -13.69 -5.32 -2.75
C ARG A 234 -14.79 -4.87 -1.78
N HIS A 235 -15.67 -3.96 -2.20
CA HIS A 235 -16.78 -3.42 -1.39
C HIS A 235 -16.34 -2.78 -0.07
N GLN A 236 -15.09 -2.31 0.03
CA GLN A 236 -14.57 -1.66 1.24
C GLN A 236 -14.88 -0.17 1.31
N MET A 237 -15.30 0.44 0.18
CA MET A 237 -15.63 1.85 0.03
C MET A 237 -16.88 2.02 -0.84
N THR A 238 -17.76 2.93 -0.46
CA THR A 238 -19.00 3.26 -1.20
C THR A 238 -19.03 4.71 -1.67
N GLY A 239 -18.25 5.59 -1.04
CA GLY A 239 -18.10 7.00 -1.40
C GLY A 239 -17.12 7.24 -2.56
N PRO A 240 -17.03 8.49 -3.04
CA PRO A 240 -16.22 8.84 -4.19
C PRO A 240 -14.72 8.96 -3.88
N PHE A 241 -13.90 8.95 -4.93
CA PHE A 241 -12.51 9.39 -4.88
C PHE A 241 -12.45 10.89 -5.14
N VAL A 242 -11.97 11.65 -4.15
CA VAL A 242 -11.80 13.10 -4.25
C VAL A 242 -10.31 13.42 -4.33
N GLU A 243 -9.88 13.99 -5.45
CA GLU A 243 -8.49 14.38 -5.70
C GLU A 243 -8.35 15.90 -5.60
N VAL A 244 -7.36 16.36 -4.81
CA VAL A 244 -7.11 17.77 -4.56
C VAL A 244 -5.60 18.03 -4.67
N ASN A 245 -5.22 18.99 -5.51
CA ASN A 245 -3.85 19.48 -5.54
C ASN A 245 -3.72 20.67 -4.57
N CYS A 246 -2.99 20.49 -3.48
CA CYS A 246 -2.81 21.52 -2.46
C CYS A 246 -2.04 22.74 -2.97
N ALA A 247 -1.21 22.61 -4.02
CA ALA A 247 -0.48 23.72 -4.61
C ALA A 247 -1.38 24.77 -5.31
N THR A 248 -2.61 24.40 -5.67
CA THR A 248 -3.59 25.33 -6.26
C THR A 248 -4.42 26.07 -5.21
N LEU A 249 -4.29 25.68 -3.94
CA LEU A 249 -5.02 26.25 -2.81
C LEU A 249 -4.16 27.30 -2.12
N ARG A 250 -4.69 28.52 -1.90
CA ARG A 250 -3.98 29.59 -1.17
C ARG A 250 -4.91 30.35 -0.22
N GLY A 251 -4.40 30.65 0.98
CA GLY A 251 -5.09 31.44 2.01
C GLY A 251 -6.49 30.94 2.34
N ASP A 252 -7.42 31.86 2.64
CA ASP A 252 -8.82 31.55 2.97
C ASP A 252 -9.53 30.67 1.93
N GLY A 253 -9.08 30.73 0.66
CA GLY A 253 -9.58 29.86 -0.41
C GLY A 253 -9.25 28.38 -0.22
N ALA A 254 -8.13 28.06 0.42
CA ALA A 254 -7.72 26.70 0.74
C ALA A 254 -8.65 26.08 1.80
N ALA A 255 -8.79 26.76 2.94
CA ALA A 255 -9.66 26.32 4.03
C ALA A 255 -11.11 26.21 3.57
N SER A 256 -11.61 27.21 2.83
CA SER A 256 -12.95 27.23 2.26
C SER A 256 -13.21 26.09 1.27
N THR A 257 -12.22 25.70 0.47
CA THR A 257 -12.37 24.62 -0.51
C THR A 257 -12.33 23.24 0.15
N LEU A 258 -11.39 23.02 1.08
CA LEU A 258 -11.22 21.74 1.77
C LEU A 258 -12.35 21.49 2.77
N PHE A 259 -12.62 22.44 3.65
CA PHE A 259 -13.54 22.28 4.79
C PHE A 259 -14.94 22.84 4.52
N GLY A 260 -15.10 23.63 3.46
CA GLY A 260 -16.36 24.32 3.16
C GLY A 260 -16.48 25.62 3.96
N HIS A 261 -17.53 26.38 3.68
CA HIS A 261 -17.79 27.63 4.39
C HIS A 261 -19.29 27.92 4.49
N LYS A 262 -19.66 28.69 5.51
CA LYS A 262 -20.97 29.33 5.59
C LYS A 262 -20.99 30.66 4.82
N LYS A 263 -22.18 31.09 4.42
CA LYS A 263 -22.41 32.41 3.84
C LYS A 263 -21.86 33.49 4.76
N GLY A 264 -21.05 34.40 4.21
CA GLY A 264 -20.45 35.52 4.94
C GLY A 264 -19.20 35.20 5.76
N ALA A 265 -18.61 34.00 5.61
CA ALA A 265 -17.41 33.62 6.36
C ALA A 265 -16.15 34.43 6.01
N PHE A 266 -16.05 34.97 4.78
CA PHE A 266 -14.97 35.85 4.33
C PHE A 266 -15.45 36.77 3.19
N THR A 267 -14.64 37.74 2.78
CA THR A 267 -14.97 38.67 1.69
C THR A 267 -15.09 37.91 0.37
N GLY A 268 -16.31 37.80 -0.16
CA GLY A 268 -16.63 37.04 -1.38
C GLY A 268 -17.41 35.74 -1.15
N ALA A 269 -17.67 35.35 0.10
CA ALA A 269 -18.50 34.19 0.47
C ALA A 269 -20.02 34.44 0.26
N ALA A 270 -20.43 34.55 -1.01
CA ALA A 270 -21.81 34.90 -1.38
C ALA A 270 -22.86 33.81 -1.04
N GLY A 271 -22.45 32.54 -1.02
CA GLY A 271 -23.29 31.38 -0.70
C GLY A 271 -22.57 30.39 0.19
N GLU A 272 -23.26 29.37 0.70
CA GLU A 272 -22.62 28.27 1.40
C GLU A 272 -22.05 27.24 0.42
N ARG A 273 -20.96 26.56 0.80
CA ARG A 273 -20.33 25.51 0.00
C ARG A 273 -19.96 24.33 0.87
N ALA A 274 -20.36 23.13 0.44
CA ALA A 274 -19.86 21.89 1.03
C ALA A 274 -18.38 21.70 0.67
N GLY A 275 -17.53 21.49 1.68
CA GLY A 275 -16.09 21.27 1.50
C GLY A 275 -15.77 19.91 0.86
N LEU A 276 -14.62 19.81 0.21
CA LEU A 276 -14.15 18.58 -0.45
C LEU A 276 -13.99 17.39 0.50
N LEU A 277 -13.62 17.62 1.77
CA LEU A 277 -13.55 16.57 2.79
C LEU A 277 -14.92 15.93 3.03
N ARG A 278 -16.00 16.72 2.97
CA ARG A 278 -17.36 16.20 3.14
C ARG A 278 -17.81 15.40 1.91
N THR A 279 -17.39 15.81 0.71
CA THR A 279 -17.64 15.04 -0.51
C THR A 279 -16.96 13.67 -0.48
N ALA A 280 -15.80 13.55 0.18
CA ALA A 280 -15.05 12.29 0.31
C ALA A 280 -15.65 11.29 1.32
N HIS A 281 -16.80 11.58 1.92
CA HIS A 281 -17.41 10.71 2.93
C HIS A 281 -17.66 9.29 2.40
N GLN A 282 -17.32 8.29 3.20
CA GLN A 282 -17.31 6.85 2.88
C GLN A 282 -16.41 6.46 1.69
N GLY A 283 -15.54 7.36 1.24
CA GLY A 283 -14.63 7.20 0.11
C GLY A 283 -13.18 7.48 0.49
N ALA A 284 -12.42 8.01 -0.47
CA ALA A 284 -11.02 8.37 -0.28
C ALA A 284 -10.74 9.81 -0.71
N LEU A 285 -9.91 10.49 0.08
CA LEU A 285 -9.39 11.81 -0.21
C LEU A 285 -7.91 11.69 -0.58
N PHE A 286 -7.55 12.08 -1.79
CA PHE A 286 -6.17 12.22 -2.21
C PHE A 286 -5.74 13.68 -2.18
N LEU A 287 -4.75 14.01 -1.34
CA LEU A 287 -4.15 15.33 -1.24
C LEU A 287 -2.75 15.31 -1.87
N ASP A 288 -2.61 15.83 -3.10
CA ASP A 288 -1.31 15.97 -3.75
C ASP A 288 -0.61 17.24 -3.29
N GLU A 289 0.71 17.13 -3.08
CA GLU A 289 1.57 18.17 -2.51
C GLU A 289 1.08 18.71 -1.15
N ILE A 290 0.75 17.81 -0.20
CA ILE A 290 0.26 18.15 1.14
C ILE A 290 1.18 19.13 1.91
N GLY A 291 2.48 19.14 1.60
CA GLY A 291 3.46 20.07 2.18
C GLY A 291 3.27 21.54 1.78
N GLU A 292 2.37 21.83 0.84
CA GLU A 292 2.01 23.21 0.46
C GLU A 292 0.87 23.80 1.32
N LEU A 293 0.23 22.99 2.18
CA LEU A 293 -0.81 23.49 3.09
C LEU A 293 -0.21 24.42 4.16
N GLY A 294 -0.94 25.47 4.54
CA GLY A 294 -0.59 26.32 5.66
C GLY A 294 -0.81 25.62 7.02
N LEU A 295 -0.22 26.17 8.08
CA LEU A 295 -0.26 25.55 9.42
C LEU A 295 -1.68 25.45 9.99
N ASP A 296 -2.55 26.41 9.66
CA ASP A 296 -3.95 26.42 10.11
C ASP A 296 -4.75 25.31 9.40
N GLU A 297 -4.58 25.16 8.08
CA GLU A 297 -5.19 24.07 7.33
C GLU A 297 -4.67 22.71 7.79
N GLN A 298 -3.38 22.60 8.11
CA GLN A 298 -2.79 21.38 8.67
C GLN A 298 -3.42 21.00 10.03
N ALA A 299 -3.67 21.98 10.91
CA ALA A 299 -4.32 21.75 12.19
C ALA A 299 -5.79 21.29 12.01
N MET A 300 -6.52 21.93 11.09
CA MET A 300 -7.89 21.53 10.76
C MET A 300 -7.93 20.13 10.14
N LEU A 301 -6.97 19.81 9.27
CA LEU A 301 -6.86 18.50 8.63
C LEU A 301 -6.57 17.41 9.66
N LEU A 302 -5.67 17.65 10.62
CA LEU A 302 -5.41 16.72 11.71
C LEU A 302 -6.69 16.36 12.46
N LYS A 303 -7.47 17.37 12.88
CA LYS A 303 -8.76 17.15 13.56
C LYS A 303 -9.72 16.32 12.71
N ALA A 304 -9.82 16.62 11.40
CA ALA A 304 -10.67 15.86 10.49
C ALA A 304 -10.23 14.39 10.31
N ILE A 305 -8.92 14.10 10.35
CA ILE A 305 -8.39 12.73 10.23
C ILE A 305 -8.68 11.92 11.51
N GLU A 306 -8.51 12.53 12.68
CA GLU A 306 -8.60 11.86 13.98
C GLU A 306 -10.03 11.72 14.48
N GLU A 307 -10.80 12.80 14.47
CA GLU A 307 -12.16 12.85 15.03
C GLU A 307 -13.25 12.57 14.00
N LYS A 308 -12.89 12.51 12.70
CA LYS A 308 -13.84 12.47 11.57
C LYS A 308 -14.84 13.62 11.56
N ARG A 309 -14.57 14.67 12.33
CA ARG A 309 -15.43 15.85 12.50
C ARG A 309 -14.60 17.12 12.36
N PHE A 310 -15.17 18.13 11.73
CA PHE A 310 -14.52 19.41 11.52
C PHE A 310 -15.53 20.54 11.35
N PHE A 311 -15.09 21.77 11.58
CA PHE A 311 -15.91 22.96 11.36
C PHE A 311 -15.67 23.52 9.95
N PRO A 312 -16.73 23.73 9.15
CA PRO A 312 -16.63 24.61 7.99
C PRO A 312 -16.21 26.01 8.42
N VAL A 313 -15.53 26.74 7.54
CA VAL A 313 -15.06 28.11 7.83
C VAL A 313 -16.25 29.01 8.17
N GLY A 314 -16.19 29.68 9.31
CA GLY A 314 -17.25 30.56 9.82
C GLY A 314 -18.50 29.83 10.31
N ALA A 315 -18.43 28.52 10.59
CA ALA A 315 -19.56 27.75 11.10
C ALA A 315 -19.40 27.39 12.59
N ASP A 316 -20.48 27.52 13.35
CA ASP A 316 -20.54 27.08 14.76
C ASP A 316 -21.01 25.63 14.93
N LYS A 317 -21.23 24.92 13.82
CA LYS A 317 -21.67 23.51 13.81
C LYS A 317 -20.66 22.67 13.06
N GLU A 318 -20.26 21.57 13.68
CA GLU A 318 -19.39 20.58 13.06
C GLU A 318 -20.14 19.79 11.97
N VAL A 319 -19.38 19.34 10.99
CA VAL A 319 -19.79 18.34 10.02
C VAL A 319 -18.94 17.08 10.21
N GLU A 320 -19.52 15.93 9.88
CA GLU A 320 -18.86 14.63 9.97
C GLU A 320 -18.49 14.12 8.57
N SER A 321 -17.30 13.53 8.45
CA SER A 321 -16.88 12.79 7.26
C SER A 321 -15.88 11.69 7.62
N ASP A 322 -16.32 10.44 7.55
CA ASP A 322 -15.44 9.28 7.53
C ASP A 322 -14.85 9.03 6.12
N PHE A 323 -13.63 9.50 5.90
CA PHE A 323 -12.86 9.26 4.68
C PHE A 323 -11.51 8.61 5.00
N GLN A 324 -10.95 7.87 4.03
CA GLN A 324 -9.54 7.46 4.07
C GLN A 324 -8.66 8.52 3.40
N LEU A 325 -7.55 8.88 4.04
CA LEU A 325 -6.58 9.82 3.48
C LEU A 325 -5.47 9.09 2.72
N ILE A 326 -5.18 9.56 1.51
CA ILE A 326 -3.95 9.27 0.78
C ILE A 326 -3.29 10.64 0.52
N ALA A 327 -2.05 10.82 0.96
CA ALA A 327 -1.30 12.07 0.80
C ALA A 327 -0.13 11.87 -0.16
N GLY A 328 0.14 12.86 -1.00
CA GLY A 328 1.29 12.91 -1.90
C GLY A 328 2.18 14.09 -1.57
N THR A 329 3.51 13.94 -1.68
CA THR A 329 4.44 15.08 -1.60
C THR A 329 5.74 14.81 -2.34
N ASN A 330 6.35 15.86 -2.88
CA ASN A 330 7.73 15.84 -3.36
C ASN A 330 8.76 16.37 -2.34
N ARG A 331 8.31 16.95 -1.23
CA ARG A 331 9.16 17.56 -0.20
C ARG A 331 9.55 16.55 0.88
N ASP A 332 10.68 16.80 1.51
CA ASP A 332 11.05 16.09 2.73
C ASP A 332 10.32 16.71 3.93
N LEU A 333 9.15 16.15 4.28
CA LEU A 333 8.33 16.66 5.38
C LEU A 333 9.07 16.69 6.72
N ARG A 334 10.09 15.83 6.92
CA ARG A 334 10.92 15.86 8.14
C ARG A 334 11.68 17.17 8.26
N SER A 335 12.25 17.63 7.15
CA SER A 335 12.94 18.92 7.06
C SER A 335 11.97 20.09 7.22
N ASP A 336 10.73 19.97 6.73
CA ASP A 336 9.69 20.99 6.91
C ASP A 336 9.16 21.05 8.35
N VAL A 337 9.08 19.92 9.06
CA VAL A 337 8.77 19.86 10.49
C VAL A 337 9.86 20.56 11.30
N ALA A 338 11.14 20.22 11.07
CA ALA A 338 12.26 20.87 11.74
C ALA A 338 12.31 22.39 11.44
N GLY A 339 11.87 22.80 10.25
CA GLY A 339 11.77 24.20 9.84
C GLY A 339 10.50 24.92 10.28
N GLY A 340 9.60 24.28 11.03
CA GLY A 340 8.34 24.88 11.48
C GLY A 340 7.32 25.18 10.37
N ARG A 341 7.52 24.62 9.16
CA ARG A 341 6.63 24.78 8.01
C ARG A 341 5.56 23.68 7.93
N PHE A 342 5.78 22.57 8.63
CA PHE A 342 4.84 21.47 8.74
C PHE A 342 4.68 21.06 10.20
N ARG A 343 3.47 20.73 10.62
CA ARG A 343 3.21 20.36 12.02
C ARG A 343 3.68 18.94 12.31
N GLU A 344 4.33 18.77 13.45
CA GLU A 344 4.85 17.47 13.90
C GLU A 344 3.73 16.46 14.18
N ASP A 345 2.62 16.91 14.78
CA ASP A 345 1.45 16.09 15.10
C ASP A 345 0.77 15.52 13.85
N LEU A 346 0.57 16.35 12.82
CA LEU A 346 0.04 15.91 11.53
C LEU A 346 1.00 14.94 10.85
N PHE A 347 2.32 15.22 10.86
CA PHE A 347 3.31 14.32 10.28
C PHE A 347 3.29 12.95 10.96
N ALA A 348 3.28 12.91 12.30
CA ALA A 348 3.16 11.67 13.07
C ALA A 348 1.89 10.89 12.70
N ARG A 349 0.78 11.58 12.43
CA ARG A 349 -0.48 10.96 12.06
C ARG A 349 -0.48 10.33 10.66
N ILE A 350 0.19 10.95 9.69
CA ILE A 350 0.16 10.51 8.28
C ILE A 350 1.34 9.61 7.88
N ASN A 351 2.43 9.60 8.64
CA ASN A 351 3.67 8.88 8.33
C ASN A 351 3.64 7.38 8.67
N LEU A 352 2.48 6.81 9.06
CA LEU A 352 2.38 5.40 9.43
C LEU A 352 2.72 4.47 8.24
N TRP A 353 2.17 4.78 7.07
CA TRP A 353 2.41 4.02 5.83
C TRP A 353 3.02 4.94 4.80
N THR A 354 4.35 5.04 4.81
CA THR A 354 5.10 5.94 3.93
C THR A 354 5.85 5.17 2.86
N TYR A 355 5.62 5.53 1.59
CA TYR A 355 6.22 4.87 0.44
C TYR A 355 6.96 5.88 -0.44
N ASP A 356 8.24 5.62 -0.67
CA ASP A 356 9.08 6.40 -1.59
C ASP A 356 8.96 5.84 -3.02
N LEU A 357 8.29 6.59 -3.90
CA LEU A 357 8.13 6.31 -5.31
C LEU A 357 9.33 6.86 -6.07
N PRO A 358 10.24 6.00 -6.59
CA PRO A 358 11.40 6.47 -7.31
C PRO A 358 10.98 7.12 -8.64
N GLY A 359 11.69 8.18 -9.00
CA GLY A 359 11.60 8.77 -10.33
C GLY A 359 12.02 7.82 -11.45
N LEU A 360 11.66 8.15 -12.69
CA LEU A 360 11.87 7.30 -13.86
C LEU A 360 13.35 7.03 -14.14
N ALA A 361 14.23 8.02 -13.94
CA ALA A 361 15.68 7.84 -14.10
C ALA A 361 16.28 6.78 -13.15
N LYS A 362 15.63 6.53 -12.00
CA LYS A 362 16.02 5.48 -11.04
C LYS A 362 15.39 4.11 -11.37
N ARG A 363 14.62 4.03 -12.46
CA ARG A 363 13.84 2.85 -12.90
C ARG A 363 13.97 2.62 -14.42
N PRO A 364 15.19 2.52 -14.97
CA PRO A 364 15.39 2.37 -16.41
C PRO A 364 14.78 1.07 -16.98
N GLU A 365 14.61 0.04 -16.15
CA GLU A 365 14.02 -1.24 -16.55
C GLU A 365 12.52 -1.12 -16.86
N ASP A 366 11.85 -0.10 -16.31
CA ASP A 366 10.42 0.13 -16.51
C ASP A 366 10.12 0.97 -17.76
N ILE A 367 11.14 1.59 -18.38
CA ILE A 367 10.97 2.43 -19.56
C ILE A 367 10.38 1.65 -20.74
N GLU A 368 10.96 0.50 -21.08
CA GLU A 368 10.52 -0.30 -22.22
C GLU A 368 9.05 -0.75 -22.08
N PRO A 369 8.62 -1.39 -20.97
CA PRO A 369 7.21 -1.72 -20.76
C PRO A 369 6.26 -0.51 -20.83
N ASN A 370 6.70 0.66 -20.33
CA ASN A 370 5.89 1.86 -20.37
C ASN A 370 5.74 2.43 -21.79
N ILE A 371 6.76 2.33 -22.64
CA ILE A 371 6.65 2.72 -24.05
C ILE A 371 5.59 1.87 -24.76
N ASP A 372 5.64 0.55 -24.59
CA ASP A 372 4.68 -0.36 -25.23
C ASP A 372 3.25 -0.06 -24.76
N HIS A 373 3.07 0.21 -23.46
CA HIS A 373 1.78 0.62 -22.88
C HIS A 373 1.27 1.96 -23.45
N LEU A 374 2.12 2.97 -23.52
CA LEU A 374 1.76 4.30 -24.03
C LEU A 374 1.39 4.25 -25.52
N LEU A 375 2.09 3.45 -26.32
CA LEU A 375 1.73 3.22 -27.72
C LEU A 375 0.38 2.51 -27.86
N ALA A 376 0.07 1.56 -26.98
CA ALA A 376 -1.23 0.90 -26.97
C ALA A 376 -2.37 1.87 -26.61
N ILE A 377 -2.17 2.74 -25.61
CA ILE A 377 -3.12 3.82 -25.28
C ILE A 377 -3.32 4.73 -26.47
N HIS A 378 -2.23 5.23 -27.07
CA HIS A 378 -2.32 6.11 -28.23
C HIS A 378 -3.06 5.46 -29.40
N ALA A 379 -2.83 4.17 -29.64
CA ALA A 379 -3.50 3.43 -30.69
C ALA A 379 -5.01 3.28 -30.44
N ALA A 380 -5.42 3.08 -29.18
CA ALA A 380 -6.82 3.00 -28.79
C ALA A 380 -7.52 4.37 -28.91
N GLU A 381 -6.87 5.46 -28.50
CA GLU A 381 -7.44 6.81 -28.55
C GLU A 381 -7.54 7.37 -29.98
N ASN A 382 -6.57 7.06 -30.84
CA ASN A 382 -6.47 7.61 -32.19
C ASN A 382 -6.88 6.63 -33.30
N ASN A 383 -7.35 5.43 -32.93
CA ASN A 383 -7.68 4.33 -33.84
C ASN A 383 -6.57 4.03 -34.86
N ARG A 384 -5.30 4.19 -34.44
CA ARG A 384 -4.13 4.07 -35.31
C ARG A 384 -2.98 3.39 -34.60
N VAL A 385 -2.63 2.20 -35.07
CA VAL A 385 -1.49 1.47 -34.53
C VAL A 385 -0.19 2.14 -34.99
N VAL A 386 0.62 2.57 -34.01
CA VAL A 386 1.94 3.13 -34.26
C VAL A 386 3.01 2.21 -33.66
N ARG A 387 4.11 1.98 -34.40
CA ARG A 387 5.22 1.14 -33.97
C ARG A 387 6.55 1.76 -34.30
N PHE A 388 7.56 1.47 -33.48
CA PHE A 388 8.94 1.76 -33.82
C PHE A 388 9.45 0.84 -34.92
N ASN A 389 10.26 1.38 -35.83
CA ASN A 389 11.20 0.56 -36.57
C ASN A 389 12.22 -0.05 -35.59
N ALA A 390 12.73 -1.25 -35.89
CA ALA A 390 13.61 -1.99 -34.96
C ALA A 390 14.83 -1.16 -34.52
N GLU A 391 15.49 -0.51 -35.46
CA GLU A 391 16.65 0.36 -35.21
C GLU A 391 16.26 1.61 -34.39
N ALA A 392 15.09 2.20 -34.67
CA ALA A 392 14.58 3.35 -33.96
C ALA A 392 14.25 3.02 -32.50
N ARG A 393 13.64 1.84 -32.25
CA ARG A 393 13.36 1.34 -30.91
C ARG A 393 14.66 1.15 -30.11
N ALA A 394 15.64 0.51 -30.72
CA ALA A 394 16.94 0.29 -30.09
C ALA A 394 17.64 1.62 -29.78
N ALA A 395 17.61 2.60 -30.69
CA ALA A 395 18.19 3.92 -30.47
C ALA A 395 17.49 4.68 -29.33
N TYR A 396 16.17 4.70 -29.31
CA TYR A 396 15.40 5.38 -28.25
C TYR A 396 15.64 4.74 -26.89
N LEU A 397 15.61 3.40 -26.80
CA LEU A 397 15.86 2.68 -25.55
C LEU A 397 17.28 2.89 -25.02
N ARG A 398 18.31 2.85 -25.90
CA ARG A 398 19.69 3.14 -25.49
C ARG A 398 19.83 4.51 -24.87
N PHE A 399 19.23 5.54 -25.49
CA PHE A 399 19.23 6.88 -24.92
C PHE A 399 18.44 6.93 -23.62
N ALA A 400 17.20 6.42 -23.63
CA ALA A 400 16.28 6.49 -22.50
C ALA A 400 16.80 5.84 -21.22
N GLN A 401 17.64 4.80 -21.35
CA GLN A 401 18.28 4.08 -20.25
C GLN A 401 19.70 4.59 -19.92
N SER A 402 20.22 5.56 -20.67
CA SER A 402 21.54 6.13 -20.43
C SER A 402 21.54 7.17 -19.30
N ALA A 403 22.73 7.48 -18.78
CA ALA A 403 22.91 8.53 -17.77
C ALA A 403 22.55 9.94 -18.29
N GLU A 404 22.50 10.15 -19.61
CA GLU A 404 22.08 11.42 -20.21
C GLU A 404 20.56 11.65 -20.11
N ALA A 405 19.78 10.59 -19.86
CA ALA A 405 18.34 10.68 -19.75
C ALA A 405 17.90 11.03 -18.33
N LEU A 406 17.81 12.34 -18.07
CA LEU A 406 17.51 12.87 -16.73
C LEU A 406 16.06 12.60 -16.29
N TRP A 407 15.12 12.54 -17.24
CA TRP A 407 13.69 12.37 -16.97
C TRP A 407 13.18 13.30 -15.86
N CYS A 408 13.50 14.60 -15.95
CA CYS A 408 13.14 15.60 -14.93
C CYS A 408 11.63 15.62 -14.63
N GLY A 409 10.78 15.46 -15.66
CA GLY A 409 9.33 15.31 -15.54
C GLY A 409 8.83 13.87 -15.36
N ASN A 410 9.73 12.90 -15.15
CA ASN A 410 9.44 11.48 -14.95
C ASN A 410 8.53 10.89 -16.05
N PHE A 411 7.45 10.20 -15.69
CA PHE A 411 6.53 9.59 -16.65
C PHE A 411 5.77 10.63 -17.49
N ARG A 412 5.68 11.89 -17.06
CA ARG A 412 5.11 12.98 -17.87
C ARG A 412 5.98 13.25 -19.10
N ASP A 413 7.29 13.27 -18.92
CA ASP A 413 8.23 13.45 -20.03
C ASP A 413 8.18 12.26 -21.00
N LEU A 414 8.16 11.03 -20.47
CA LEU A 414 8.05 9.81 -21.27
C LEU A 414 6.73 9.78 -22.08
N SER A 415 5.61 10.04 -21.42
CA SER A 415 4.28 10.09 -22.06
C SER A 415 4.24 11.16 -23.17
N ALA A 416 4.75 12.36 -22.89
CA ALA A 416 4.81 13.42 -23.87
C ALA A 416 5.75 13.08 -25.04
N SER A 417 6.87 12.43 -24.76
CA SER A 417 7.84 12.00 -25.77
C SER A 417 7.25 10.94 -26.71
N VAL A 418 6.67 9.86 -26.15
CA VAL A 418 6.03 8.80 -26.93
C VAL A 418 4.84 9.34 -27.72
N THR A 419 4.04 10.22 -27.14
CA THR A 419 2.91 10.86 -27.84
C THR A 419 3.40 11.65 -29.04
N ARG A 420 4.44 12.48 -28.89
CA ARG A 420 5.00 13.25 -30.02
C ARG A 420 5.55 12.35 -31.11
N LEU A 421 6.29 11.31 -30.74
CA LEU A 421 6.79 10.31 -31.69
C LEU A 421 5.63 9.63 -32.43
N ALA A 422 4.58 9.25 -31.72
CA ALA A 422 3.44 8.56 -32.30
C ALA A 422 2.63 9.46 -33.25
N THR A 423 2.40 10.72 -32.86
CA THR A 423 1.69 11.72 -33.67
C THR A 423 2.43 12.06 -34.96
N LEU A 424 3.77 12.16 -34.91
CA LEU A 424 4.60 12.51 -36.07
C LEU A 424 5.00 11.30 -36.94
N ALA A 425 4.57 10.09 -36.56
CA ALA A 425 4.89 8.87 -37.30
C ALA A 425 4.00 8.72 -38.55
N ASP A 426 4.46 9.25 -39.68
CA ASP A 426 3.80 9.02 -40.98
C ASP A 426 3.71 7.53 -41.30
N GLY A 427 2.54 7.09 -41.78
CA GLY A 427 2.26 5.66 -42.02
C GLY A 427 2.26 4.76 -40.77
N GLY A 428 2.33 5.32 -39.55
CA GLY A 428 2.29 4.55 -38.30
C GLY A 428 3.61 3.87 -37.95
N ARG A 429 4.72 4.33 -38.54
CA ARG A 429 6.07 3.85 -38.23
C ARG A 429 6.93 5.00 -37.74
N ILE A 430 7.59 4.81 -36.60
CA ILE A 430 8.54 5.76 -36.03
C ILE A 430 9.94 5.44 -36.59
N PRO A 431 10.51 6.28 -37.48
CA PRO A 431 11.84 6.08 -38.02
C PRO A 431 12.93 6.61 -37.07
N VAL A 432 14.19 6.25 -37.35
CA VAL A 432 15.35 6.67 -36.54
C VAL A 432 15.49 8.19 -36.51
N ALA A 433 15.29 8.87 -37.65
CA ALA A 433 15.38 10.34 -37.73
C ALA A 433 14.40 11.06 -36.77
N LEU A 434 13.21 10.50 -36.56
CA LEU A 434 12.22 11.06 -35.63
C LEU A 434 12.64 10.86 -34.17
N VAL A 435 13.24 9.70 -33.87
CA VAL A 435 13.85 9.41 -32.57
C VAL A 435 15.01 10.35 -32.27
N GLU A 436 15.91 10.58 -33.21
CA GLU A 436 17.05 11.50 -33.04
C GLU A 436 16.58 12.93 -32.78
N ALA A 437 15.57 13.41 -33.52
CA ALA A 437 14.97 14.72 -33.31
C ALA A 437 14.33 14.84 -31.91
N GLU A 438 13.65 13.80 -31.44
CA GLU A 438 13.04 13.78 -30.11
C GLU A 438 14.10 13.70 -28.99
N ILE A 439 15.18 12.95 -29.18
CA ILE A 439 16.33 12.92 -28.26
C ILE A 439 16.94 14.32 -28.14
N ALA A 440 17.14 15.02 -29.25
CA ALA A 440 17.65 16.39 -29.25
C ALA A 440 16.71 17.35 -28.50
N ARG A 441 15.40 17.20 -28.67
CA ARG A 441 14.39 17.96 -27.91
C ARG A 441 14.46 17.68 -26.41
N LEU A 442 14.54 16.42 -26.00
CA LEU A 442 14.63 16.02 -24.59
C LEU A 442 15.90 16.59 -23.94
N ARG A 443 17.04 16.46 -24.62
CA ARG A 443 18.30 17.09 -24.18
C ARG A 443 18.14 18.59 -24.00
N TRP A 444 17.53 19.29 -24.94
CA TRP A 444 17.28 20.73 -24.82
C TRP A 444 16.37 21.08 -23.64
N LEU A 445 15.31 20.30 -23.40
CA LEU A 445 14.37 20.50 -22.27
C LEU A 445 15.07 20.34 -20.92
N TRP A 446 15.89 19.30 -20.77
CA TRP A 446 16.57 18.99 -19.52
C TRP A 446 17.79 19.87 -19.25
N ASN A 447 18.42 20.42 -20.29
CA ASN A 447 19.56 21.33 -20.13
C ASN A 447 19.19 22.68 -19.47
N ARG A 448 17.89 22.91 -19.18
CA ARG A 448 17.42 24.04 -18.36
C ARG A 448 17.63 23.83 -16.86
N GLU A 449 17.94 22.60 -16.41
CA GLU A 449 18.11 22.21 -15.00
C GLU A 449 19.57 21.88 -14.60
N SER A 450 20.58 22.38 -15.32
CA SER A 450 21.85 22.63 -14.62
C SER A 450 21.59 23.78 -13.65
N PRO A 451 21.64 23.56 -12.32
CA PRO A 451 21.27 24.61 -11.37
C PRO A 451 22.24 25.78 -11.53
N LYS A 452 21.75 26.89 -12.10
CA LYS A 452 22.07 28.19 -11.51
C LYS A 452 21.58 28.10 -10.07
N THR A 453 22.50 27.80 -9.16
CA THR A 453 22.25 27.76 -7.72
C THR A 453 21.41 28.95 -7.31
N ALA A 454 20.16 28.69 -6.94
CA ALA A 454 19.29 29.65 -6.31
C ALA A 454 19.77 29.84 -4.86
N GLY A 455 20.72 30.76 -4.70
CA GLY A 455 21.30 31.15 -3.43
C GLY A 455 22.38 32.21 -3.65
N GLY A 456 21.96 33.47 -3.82
CA GLY A 456 22.86 34.63 -3.98
C GLY A 456 23.41 34.77 -5.39
N GLY A 457 23.50 36.00 -5.89
CA GLY A 457 23.91 36.30 -7.27
C GLY A 457 25.23 35.63 -7.64
N ALA A 458 25.18 34.68 -8.57
CA ALA A 458 26.36 34.19 -9.27
C ALA A 458 26.14 34.47 -10.75
N GLU A 459 26.61 35.61 -11.21
CA GLU A 459 27.05 35.72 -12.60
C GLU A 459 28.14 34.66 -12.78
N ASP A 460 28.02 33.82 -13.80
CA ASP A 460 29.12 32.91 -14.18
C ASP A 460 30.38 33.76 -14.33
N VAL A 461 31.45 33.36 -13.66
CA VAL A 461 32.73 34.04 -13.79
C VAL A 461 33.26 33.68 -15.17
N ASP A 462 33.08 34.59 -16.12
CA ASP A 462 33.68 34.49 -17.44
C ASP A 462 35.20 34.69 -17.32
N LEU A 463 35.92 33.58 -17.11
CA LEU A 463 37.38 33.59 -17.08
C LEU A 463 37.97 33.95 -18.44
N ASP A 464 37.27 33.69 -19.55
CA ASP A 464 37.69 34.04 -20.90
C ASP A 464 37.72 35.56 -21.06
N ALA A 465 36.71 36.27 -20.54
CA ALA A 465 36.72 37.74 -20.48
C ALA A 465 37.84 38.32 -19.58
N LEU A 466 38.22 37.61 -18.51
CA LEU A 466 39.23 38.08 -17.54
C LEU A 466 40.68 37.79 -17.97
N LEU A 467 40.94 36.63 -18.58
CA LEU A 467 42.27 36.12 -18.90
C LEU A 467 42.58 36.06 -20.40
N GLY A 468 41.55 36.00 -21.25
CA GLY A 468 41.61 35.74 -22.69
C GLY A 468 41.59 34.24 -23.02
N ASP A 469 40.88 33.87 -24.09
CA ASP A 469 40.60 32.49 -24.53
C ASP A 469 41.83 31.57 -24.55
N GLU A 470 42.97 32.04 -25.08
CA GLU A 470 44.21 31.25 -25.17
C GLU A 470 44.78 30.86 -23.80
N ARG A 471 44.62 31.72 -22.79
CA ARG A 471 45.14 31.46 -21.44
C ARG A 471 44.21 30.62 -20.60
N THR A 472 42.90 30.80 -20.75
CA THR A 472 41.93 29.93 -20.09
C THR A 472 42.03 28.50 -20.62
N ALA A 473 42.27 28.33 -21.92
CA ALA A 473 42.48 27.02 -22.53
C ALA A 473 43.78 26.32 -22.08
N ALA A 474 44.78 27.11 -21.63
CA ALA A 474 46.05 26.60 -21.11
C ALA A 474 46.02 26.24 -19.62
N LEU A 475 44.90 26.46 -18.92
CA LEU A 475 44.71 26.06 -17.52
C LEU A 475 44.19 24.62 -17.43
N ASP A 476 44.79 23.83 -16.55
CA ASP A 476 44.22 22.54 -16.18
C ASP A 476 42.87 22.73 -15.47
N LEU A 477 41.98 21.74 -15.61
CA LEU A 477 40.64 21.78 -15.00
C LEU A 477 40.69 22.05 -13.48
N PHE A 478 41.72 21.55 -12.80
CA PHE A 478 41.94 21.80 -11.37
C PHE A 478 42.18 23.29 -11.07
N ASP A 479 43.11 23.92 -11.78
CA ASP A 479 43.45 25.33 -11.59
C ASP A 479 42.30 26.25 -12.02
N ARG A 480 41.57 25.86 -13.08
CA ARG A 480 40.40 26.59 -13.57
C ARG A 480 39.31 26.67 -12.51
N LEU A 481 38.88 25.54 -11.96
CA LEU A 481 37.84 25.48 -10.93
C LEU A 481 38.27 26.23 -9.66
N GLN A 482 39.55 26.13 -9.28
CA GLN A 482 40.08 26.86 -8.13
C GLN A 482 40.06 28.38 -8.35
N LEU A 483 40.43 28.85 -9.54
CA LEU A 483 40.42 30.27 -9.89
C LEU A 483 39.01 30.83 -10.00
N GLU A 484 38.07 30.11 -10.60
CA GLU A 484 36.65 30.51 -10.67
C GLU A 484 36.07 30.72 -9.27
N ALA A 485 36.32 29.78 -8.35
CA ALA A 485 35.87 29.90 -6.96
C ALA A 485 36.49 31.12 -6.25
N VAL A 486 37.79 31.38 -6.45
CA VAL A 486 38.48 32.53 -5.86
C VAL A 486 37.93 33.85 -6.41
N VAL A 487 37.74 33.96 -7.73
CA VAL A 487 37.22 35.17 -8.37
C VAL A 487 35.78 35.46 -7.94
N ARG A 488 34.95 34.42 -7.77
CA ARG A 488 33.59 34.56 -7.23
C ARG A 488 33.58 35.18 -5.84
N VAL A 489 34.39 34.63 -4.92
CA VAL A 489 34.52 35.19 -3.57
C VAL A 489 35.08 36.61 -3.60
N CYS A 490 35.96 36.94 -4.54
CA CYS A 490 36.45 38.31 -4.72
C CYS A 490 35.33 39.28 -5.14
N ARG A 491 34.45 38.89 -6.08
CA ARG A 491 33.33 39.71 -6.53
C ARG A 491 32.28 39.95 -5.44
N ASP A 492 32.02 38.94 -4.61
CA ASP A 492 31.02 39.02 -3.53
C ASP A 492 31.54 39.75 -2.27
N SER A 493 32.83 40.10 -2.24
CA SER A 493 33.49 40.67 -1.07
C SER A 493 33.71 42.18 -1.20
N ARG A 494 33.54 42.91 -0.09
CA ARG A 494 33.64 44.39 -0.09
C ARG A 494 35.07 44.91 -0.22
N SER A 495 36.06 44.05 0.05
CA SER A 495 37.48 44.38 -0.05
C SER A 495 38.33 43.12 -0.18
N LEU A 496 39.57 43.27 -0.65
CA LEU A 496 40.55 42.19 -0.72
C LEU A 496 40.78 41.51 0.64
N SER A 497 40.72 42.29 1.72
CA SER A 497 40.84 41.76 3.09
C SER A 497 39.64 40.93 3.53
N ASP A 498 38.44 41.24 3.04
CA ASP A 498 37.22 40.49 3.32
C ASP A 498 37.21 39.15 2.56
N ALA A 499 37.53 39.19 1.27
CA ALA A 499 37.68 38.00 0.42
C ALA A 499 38.74 37.04 0.97
N GLY A 500 39.90 37.57 1.39
CA GLY A 500 40.96 36.76 1.99
C GLY A 500 40.51 36.06 3.29
N ARG A 501 39.70 36.72 4.12
CA ARG A 501 39.18 36.11 5.36
C ARG A 501 38.20 34.98 5.09
N GLN A 502 37.35 35.12 4.08
CA GLN A 502 36.42 34.08 3.66
C GLN A 502 37.17 32.87 3.07
N LEU A 503 38.10 33.11 2.15
CA LEU A 503 38.87 32.04 1.49
C LEU A 503 39.80 31.28 2.44
N PHE A 504 40.38 31.95 3.43
CA PHE A 504 41.38 31.35 4.33
C PHE A 504 40.87 31.08 5.75
N GLN A 505 39.55 31.10 5.97
CA GLN A 505 38.88 31.02 7.27
C GLN A 505 39.43 29.90 8.19
N ALA A 506 39.59 28.69 7.67
CA ALA A 506 40.09 27.55 8.44
C ALA A 506 41.61 27.65 8.73
N SER A 507 42.41 28.04 7.73
CA SER A 507 43.88 28.14 7.86
C SER A 507 44.32 29.31 8.76
N ARG A 508 43.46 30.32 8.89
CA ARG A 508 43.67 31.51 9.72
C ARG A 508 43.74 31.17 11.21
N ALA A 509 42.94 30.21 11.68
CA ALA A 509 42.90 29.80 13.09
C ALA A 509 44.17 29.07 13.56
N GLN A 510 45.05 28.68 12.64
CA GLN A 510 46.22 27.84 12.88
C GLN A 510 47.56 28.57 12.70
N ARG A 511 47.57 29.89 12.44
CA ARG A 511 48.80 30.65 12.12
C ARG A 511 49.03 31.84 13.04
N SER A 512 50.30 32.06 13.40
CA SER A 512 50.75 33.14 14.29
C SER A 512 50.83 34.52 13.62
N VAL A 513 50.99 34.57 12.29
CA VAL A 513 50.95 35.81 11.49
C VAL A 513 49.90 35.64 10.40
N VAL A 514 48.88 36.50 10.43
CA VAL A 514 47.76 36.45 9.51
C VAL A 514 47.76 37.69 8.62
N ASN A 515 48.12 37.51 7.36
CA ASN A 515 47.93 38.53 6.32
C ASN A 515 47.26 37.90 5.09
N ASP A 516 45.97 37.61 5.23
CA ASP A 516 45.16 36.91 4.23
C ASP A 516 44.96 37.73 2.95
N ALA A 517 44.96 39.07 3.06
CA ALA A 517 44.89 39.97 1.92
C ALA A 517 46.13 39.86 1.01
N ASP A 518 47.33 39.75 1.60
CA ASP A 518 48.58 39.59 0.83
C ASP A 518 48.67 38.20 0.16
N ARG A 519 48.17 37.16 0.84
CA ARG A 519 48.08 35.80 0.26
C ARG A 519 47.16 35.76 -0.95
N LEU A 520 45.97 36.37 -0.83
CA LEU A 520 45.03 36.47 -1.93
C LEU A 520 45.63 37.29 -3.09
N ARG A 521 46.29 38.41 -2.78
CA ARG A 521 46.98 39.23 -3.80
C ARG A 521 48.02 38.44 -4.59
N LYS A 522 48.87 37.67 -3.90
CA LYS A 522 49.90 36.82 -4.52
C LYS A 522 49.29 35.71 -5.38
N TYR A 523 48.18 35.12 -4.93
CA TYR A 523 47.45 34.12 -5.71
C TYR A 523 46.90 34.72 -7.02
N LEU A 524 46.20 35.85 -6.96
CA LEU A 524 45.67 36.54 -8.13
C LEU A 524 46.80 36.97 -9.10
N ALA A 525 47.92 37.44 -8.58
CA ALA A 525 49.09 37.83 -9.36
C ALA A 525 49.70 36.66 -10.16
N LYS A 526 49.64 35.42 -9.65
CA LYS A 526 50.07 34.22 -10.39
C LYS A 526 49.30 34.03 -11.70
N HIS A 527 48.04 34.47 -11.72
CA HIS A 527 47.16 34.44 -12.89
C HIS A 527 47.09 35.80 -13.62
N ARG A 528 47.97 36.76 -13.27
CA ARG A 528 48.00 38.13 -13.81
C ARG A 528 46.68 38.90 -13.65
N LEU A 529 45.95 38.60 -12.58
CA LEU A 529 44.72 39.30 -12.21
C LEU A 529 44.99 40.29 -11.08
N GLU A 530 44.35 41.45 -11.15
CA GLU A 530 44.34 42.45 -10.10
C GLU A 530 42.93 42.59 -9.50
N TRP A 531 42.86 42.89 -8.20
CA TRP A 531 41.59 43.08 -7.50
C TRP A 531 40.69 44.13 -8.17
N SER A 532 41.27 45.25 -8.62
CA SER A 532 40.54 46.32 -9.33
C SER A 532 39.84 45.82 -10.58
N ARG A 533 40.44 44.87 -11.31
CA ARG A 533 39.89 44.29 -12.54
C ARG A 533 38.79 43.26 -12.27
N ILE A 534 38.90 42.54 -11.15
CA ILE A 534 37.90 41.55 -10.71
C ILE A 534 36.69 42.23 -10.06
N ALA A 535 36.89 43.31 -9.31
CA ALA A 535 35.83 44.02 -8.61
C ALA A 535 35.04 44.98 -9.51
N ALA A 536 35.56 45.30 -10.71
CA ALA A 536 34.95 46.25 -11.64
C ALA A 536 33.95 45.63 -12.62
N GLY A 537 33.78 44.32 -12.64
CA GLY A 537 32.82 43.62 -13.48
C GLY A 537 32.50 42.26 -12.93
#